data_AF-A0A7V9VW36-F1
#
_entry.id   AF-A0A7V9VW36-F1
#
_cell.length_a   1.000
_cell.length_b   1.000
_cell.length_c   1.000
_cell.angle_alpha   90.00
_cell.angle_beta   90.00
_cell.angle_gamma   90.00
#
_symmetry.space_group_name_H-M   'P 1'
#
loop_
_entity.id
_entity.type
_entity.pdbx_description
1 polymer ?
#
loop_
_entity_poly.entity_id
_entity_poly.type
_entity_poly.pdbx_seq_one_letter_code
_entity_poly.pdbx_strand_id
1 'polypeptide(L)'
;MRLAERNKRWTLLIVFSLLGTLFGPLVSAQDATPEATPVTDSATAPVLLFTGDGMRPDFIDRYNESGVTPTFAQLAADGVVGDNGMRQAFPPNTGTGWATLATGTWPGAHGSVNNTFYRTGDGDFNNRTSAYEPGVLQTQTIAQAAEQYGKTVVAVQWTGTSGLVPELNGPAIDYWTNYSFATVLANYDLQAAGDYQQVELAKATGWSNVPESFSPAFEQQFAIASGDPETNPDRLFHLFIYDSTDDEAVNYDRLMVVPATFDGGTGGTPDASPVTDDIADKDGA
;
A
#
# COMPACT_ATOMS: atom_id res chain seq x y z
N MET A 1 -54.16 46.76 30.97
CA MET A 1 -53.41 47.62 30.03
C MET A 1 -53.42 46.92 28.67
N ARG A 2 -54.56 46.92 27.98
CA ARG A 2 -54.82 47.57 26.68
C ARG A 2 -53.75 47.33 25.60
N LEU A 3 -54.10 46.38 24.74
CA LEU A 3 -53.87 46.26 23.29
C LEU A 3 -53.49 47.54 22.52
N ALA A 4 -52.55 47.38 21.60
CA ALA A 4 -52.49 48.03 20.28
C ALA A 4 -51.65 47.11 19.36
N GLU A 5 -52.27 46.21 18.60
CA GLU A 5 -52.59 46.35 17.16
C GLU A 5 -51.45 46.91 16.28
N ARG A 6 -50.94 46.08 15.36
CA ARG A 6 -51.05 46.37 13.91
C ARG A 6 -50.65 45.18 13.02
N ASN A 7 -51.68 44.59 12.41
CA ASN A 7 -51.59 43.93 11.11
C ASN A 7 -51.09 44.94 10.05
N LYS A 8 -50.31 44.49 9.06
CA LYS A 8 -50.50 44.89 7.65
C LYS A 8 -49.67 44.03 6.68
N ARG A 9 -50.44 43.39 5.79
CA ARG A 9 -50.10 42.64 4.57
C ARG A 9 -49.09 43.41 3.71
N TRP A 10 -48.17 42.70 3.07
CA TRP A 10 -47.54 43.17 1.84
C TRP A 10 -47.69 42.13 0.74
N THR A 11 -48.43 42.57 -0.26
CA THR A 11 -48.79 41.90 -1.49
C THR A 11 -47.61 41.90 -2.46
N LEU A 12 -47.48 40.78 -3.16
CA LEU A 12 -46.70 40.52 -4.37
C LEU A 12 -46.57 41.72 -5.31
N LEU A 13 -45.35 42.06 -5.71
CA LEU A 13 -45.07 42.86 -6.90
C LEU A 13 -44.26 41.99 -7.87
N ILE A 14 -44.97 41.42 -8.84
CA ILE A 14 -44.39 40.84 -10.05
C ILE A 14 -44.04 42.03 -10.96
N VAL A 15 -42.75 42.23 -11.22
CA VAL A 15 -42.28 43.14 -12.26
C VAL A 15 -41.74 42.28 -13.41
N PHE A 16 -42.53 42.20 -14.48
CA PHE A 16 -42.05 41.81 -15.79
C PHE A 16 -41.24 42.98 -16.36
N SER A 17 -39.98 42.75 -16.68
CA SER A 17 -39.22 43.60 -17.59
C SER A 17 -38.34 42.71 -18.46
N LEU A 18 -38.77 42.57 -19.72
CA LEU A 18 -37.96 42.09 -20.82
C LEU A 18 -36.85 43.11 -21.15
N LEU A 19 -35.78 42.57 -21.75
CA LEU A 19 -34.75 43.18 -22.62
C LEU A 19 -33.36 43.38 -22.00
N GLY A 20 -32.41 42.63 -22.57
CA GLY A 20 -30.99 42.93 -22.50
C GLY A 20 -30.12 41.68 -22.59
N THR A 21 -29.96 41.14 -23.79
CA THR A 21 -28.93 40.15 -24.13
C THR A 21 -27.54 40.65 -23.70
N LEU A 22 -26.95 39.99 -22.70
CA LEU A 22 -25.50 40.00 -22.46
C LEU A 22 -25.13 38.58 -22.01
N PHE A 23 -24.97 37.68 -22.99
CA PHE A 23 -24.10 36.52 -22.82
C PHE A 23 -22.68 37.07 -22.64
N GLY A 24 -22.27 37.27 -21.39
CA GLY A 24 -20.84 37.36 -21.08
C GLY A 24 -20.21 36.01 -21.45
N PRO A 25 -19.01 35.98 -22.06
CA PRO A 25 -18.34 34.72 -22.27
C PRO A 25 -18.18 34.05 -20.91
N LEU A 26 -18.69 32.81 -20.79
CA LEU A 26 -18.19 31.89 -19.77
C LEU A 26 -16.67 31.84 -19.99
N VAL A 27 -15.93 32.50 -19.10
CA VAL A 27 -14.53 32.20 -18.91
C VAL A 27 -14.52 30.77 -18.39
N SER A 28 -14.34 29.83 -19.32
CA SER A 28 -13.85 28.51 -18.98
C SER A 28 -12.48 28.76 -18.36
N ALA A 29 -12.39 28.68 -17.04
CA ALA A 29 -11.13 28.49 -16.35
C ALA A 29 -10.66 27.06 -16.67
N GLN A 30 -10.30 26.86 -17.94
CA GLN A 30 -9.44 25.77 -18.34
C GLN A 30 -8.07 26.27 -17.95
N ASP A 31 -7.61 25.88 -16.76
CA ASP A 31 -6.20 25.96 -16.42
C ASP A 31 -5.44 25.48 -17.65
N ALA A 32 -4.60 26.36 -18.21
CA ALA A 32 -3.86 26.07 -19.40
C ALA A 32 -3.06 24.80 -19.13
N THR A 33 -3.46 23.69 -19.75
CA THR A 33 -2.63 22.49 -19.79
C THR A 33 -1.28 22.95 -20.31
N PRO A 34 -0.18 22.79 -19.55
CA PRO A 34 1.12 23.21 -20.03
C PRO A 34 1.35 22.57 -21.39
N GLU A 35 1.62 23.40 -22.39
CA GLU A 35 1.89 22.95 -23.75
C GLU A 35 3.19 22.14 -23.69
N ALA A 36 3.06 20.82 -23.79
CA ALA A 36 4.19 19.92 -23.75
C ALA A 36 5.10 20.25 -24.92
N THR A 37 6.31 20.75 -24.64
CA THR A 37 7.35 20.94 -25.65
C THR A 37 7.54 19.62 -26.39
N PRO A 38 7.43 19.59 -27.73
CA PRO A 38 7.63 18.36 -28.48
C PRO A 38 9.04 17.85 -28.19
N VAL A 39 9.13 16.68 -27.55
CA VAL A 39 10.40 15.97 -27.40
C VAL A 39 10.79 15.48 -28.79
N THR A 40 11.55 16.30 -29.51
CA THR A 40 12.22 15.89 -30.73
C THR A 40 13.27 14.85 -30.34
N ASP A 41 13.07 13.62 -30.82
CA ASP A 41 14.04 12.50 -30.86
C ASP A 41 14.04 11.46 -29.71
N SER A 42 12.87 11.06 -29.20
CA SER A 42 12.75 9.87 -28.30
C SER A 42 11.69 8.86 -28.76
N ALA A 43 11.36 8.80 -30.06
CA ALA A 43 10.29 7.95 -30.58
C ALA A 43 10.53 6.43 -30.44
N THR A 44 11.67 6.00 -29.89
CA THR A 44 12.09 4.59 -29.79
C THR A 44 12.46 4.13 -28.37
N ALA A 45 12.49 5.00 -27.37
CA ALA A 45 12.81 4.57 -26.00
C ALA A 45 11.63 3.79 -25.39
N PRO A 46 11.88 2.65 -24.70
CA PRO A 46 10.84 1.98 -23.94
C PRO A 46 10.33 2.89 -22.82
N VAL A 47 9.03 2.81 -22.53
CA VAL A 47 8.41 3.54 -21.41
C VAL A 47 8.18 2.56 -20.28
N LEU A 48 8.62 2.92 -19.07
CA LEU A 48 8.33 2.20 -17.84
C LEU A 48 7.34 3.01 -17.01
N LEU A 49 6.15 2.46 -16.79
CA LEU A 49 5.22 2.94 -15.77
C LEU A 49 5.43 2.11 -14.51
N PHE A 50 5.95 2.74 -13.46
CA PHE A 50 6.21 2.12 -12.17
C PHE A 50 5.33 2.74 -11.09
N THR A 51 4.77 1.89 -10.23
CA THR A 51 4.03 2.32 -9.05
C THR A 51 4.48 1.47 -7.86
N GLY A 52 4.77 2.11 -6.72
CA GLY A 52 4.87 1.40 -5.46
C GLY A 52 3.65 1.70 -4.61
N ASP A 53 2.99 0.65 -4.14
CA ASP A 53 1.80 0.79 -3.30
C ASP A 53 2.15 1.51 -1.99
N GLY A 54 1.32 2.48 -1.60
CA GLY A 54 1.53 3.27 -0.40
C GLY A 54 2.78 4.17 -0.40
N MET A 55 3.46 4.39 -1.54
CA MET A 55 4.61 5.30 -1.65
C MET A 55 4.20 6.77 -1.48
N ARG A 56 3.98 7.16 -0.23
CA ARG A 56 3.65 8.54 0.12
C ARG A 56 4.84 9.48 -0.10
N PRO A 57 4.63 10.68 -0.65
CA PRO A 57 5.70 11.62 -0.96
C PRO A 57 6.53 11.99 0.28
N ASP A 58 5.90 12.21 1.43
CA ASP A 58 6.59 12.61 2.66
C ASP A 58 7.56 11.56 3.21
N PHE A 59 7.29 10.26 2.97
CA PHE A 59 8.22 9.20 3.34
C PHE A 59 9.37 9.08 2.36
N ILE A 60 9.12 9.26 1.06
CA ILE A 60 10.18 9.23 0.05
C ILE A 60 11.17 10.38 0.27
N ASP A 61 10.69 11.58 0.58
CA ASP A 61 11.54 12.72 0.89
C ASP A 61 12.41 12.43 2.12
N ARG A 62 11.81 11.94 3.22
CA ARG A 62 12.54 11.57 4.44
C ARG A 62 13.61 10.49 4.18
N TYR A 63 13.31 9.48 3.38
CA TYR A 63 14.28 8.40 3.07
C TYR A 63 15.39 8.87 2.14
N ASN A 64 15.09 9.78 1.21
CA ASN A 64 16.11 10.42 0.38
C ASN A 64 17.05 11.27 1.24
N GLU A 65 16.51 12.06 2.17
CA GLU A 65 17.30 12.87 3.12
C GLU A 65 18.19 12.01 4.02
N SER A 66 17.71 10.85 4.47
CA SER A 66 18.53 9.93 5.28
C SER A 66 19.54 9.12 4.46
N GLY A 67 19.52 9.22 3.13
CA GLY A 67 20.45 8.54 2.23
C GLY A 67 20.20 7.04 2.05
N VAL A 68 19.04 6.51 2.46
CA VAL A 68 18.73 5.07 2.38
C VAL A 68 18.12 4.66 1.04
N THR A 69 17.67 5.63 0.23
CA THR A 69 17.08 5.43 -1.10
C THR A 69 17.86 6.18 -2.20
N PRO A 70 19.16 5.90 -2.40
CA PRO A 70 20.02 6.69 -3.29
C PRO A 70 19.53 6.73 -4.74
N THR A 71 18.93 5.64 -5.24
CA THR A 71 18.38 5.59 -6.60
C THR A 71 17.17 6.51 -6.78
N PHE A 72 16.28 6.59 -5.79
CA PHE A 72 15.13 7.51 -5.84
C PHE A 72 15.56 8.96 -5.68
N ALA A 73 16.54 9.22 -4.82
CA ALA A 73 17.14 10.54 -4.67
C ALA A 73 17.75 11.02 -6.00
N GLN A 74 18.49 10.14 -6.70
CA GLN A 74 19.02 10.45 -8.01
C GLN A 74 17.92 10.68 -9.06
N LEU A 75 16.90 9.82 -9.10
CA LEU A 75 15.77 9.98 -10.03
C LEU A 75 15.04 11.31 -9.83
N ALA A 76 14.87 11.74 -8.58
CA ALA A 76 14.26 13.03 -8.25
C ALA A 76 15.16 14.22 -8.66
N ALA A 77 16.49 14.08 -8.49
CA ALA A 77 17.45 15.13 -8.84
C ALA A 77 17.63 15.30 -10.36
N ASP A 78 17.66 14.19 -11.10
CA ASP A 78 17.88 14.17 -12.56
C ASP A 78 16.57 14.31 -13.36
N GLY A 79 15.42 14.14 -12.70
CA GLY A 79 14.10 14.04 -13.31
C GLY A 79 13.14 15.18 -12.98
N VAL A 80 11.85 14.87 -13.05
CA VAL A 80 10.75 15.80 -12.72
C VAL A 80 9.96 15.23 -11.55
N VAL A 81 9.69 16.08 -10.57
CA VAL A 81 8.94 15.74 -9.36
C VAL A 81 7.66 16.59 -9.30
N GLY A 82 6.54 15.96 -8.95
CA GLY A 82 5.29 16.67 -8.71
C GLY A 82 5.30 17.39 -7.36
N ASP A 83 4.69 18.57 -7.29
CA ASP A 83 4.53 19.32 -6.03
C ASP A 83 3.69 18.53 -5.03
N ASN A 84 4.31 18.10 -3.93
CA ASN A 84 3.73 17.17 -2.95
C ASN A 84 3.20 15.85 -3.58
N GLY A 85 3.89 15.35 -4.60
CA GLY A 85 3.54 14.12 -5.30
C GLY A 85 2.32 14.25 -6.23
N MET A 86 1.69 13.12 -6.53
CA MET A 86 0.53 13.04 -7.43
C MET A 86 -0.77 13.03 -6.63
N ARG A 87 -1.76 13.83 -7.07
CA ARG A 87 -3.11 13.79 -6.48
C ARG A 87 -3.80 12.47 -6.79
N GLN A 88 -4.09 11.70 -5.75
CA GLN A 88 -4.75 10.39 -5.84
C GLN A 88 -6.27 10.48 -6.12
N ALA A 89 -6.81 9.41 -6.70
CA ALA A 89 -8.24 9.18 -6.78
C ALA A 89 -8.86 8.92 -5.39
N PHE A 90 -10.18 9.11 -5.29
CA PHE A 90 -10.94 8.84 -4.08
C PHE A 90 -11.94 7.69 -4.30
N PRO A 91 -12.03 6.71 -3.38
CA PRO A 91 -11.21 6.55 -2.17
C PRO A 91 -9.75 6.18 -2.49
N PRO A 92 -8.77 6.57 -1.66
CA PRO A 92 -7.36 6.35 -1.93
C PRO A 92 -6.92 4.93 -1.55
N ASN A 93 -7.39 3.95 -2.31
CA ASN A 93 -6.98 2.56 -2.21
C ASN A 93 -6.43 2.04 -3.56
N THR A 94 -5.79 0.88 -3.52
CA THR A 94 -5.10 0.27 -4.66
C THR A 94 -6.01 0.10 -5.88
N GLY A 95 -7.17 -0.54 -5.71
CA GLY A 95 -8.08 -0.88 -6.81
C GLY A 95 -8.62 0.35 -7.53
N THR A 96 -8.93 1.43 -6.80
CA THR A 96 -9.36 2.69 -7.39
C THR A 96 -8.18 3.46 -8.00
N GLY A 97 -7.08 3.64 -7.24
CA GLY A 97 -5.94 4.41 -7.68
C GLY A 97 -5.25 3.83 -8.92
N TRP A 98 -5.01 2.52 -8.94
CA TRP A 98 -4.35 1.85 -10.05
C TRP A 98 -5.24 1.84 -11.31
N ALA A 99 -6.56 1.70 -11.15
CA ALA A 99 -7.49 1.84 -12.27
C ALA A 99 -7.48 3.26 -12.86
N THR A 100 -7.46 4.29 -12.01
CA THR A 100 -7.34 5.69 -12.46
C THR A 100 -6.03 5.91 -13.21
N LEU A 101 -4.89 5.41 -12.69
CA LEU A 101 -3.60 5.52 -13.37
C LEU A 101 -3.56 4.80 -14.71
N ALA A 102 -4.11 3.58 -14.77
CA ALA A 102 -4.12 2.78 -15.97
C ALA A 102 -5.01 3.38 -17.06
N THR A 103 -6.10 4.05 -16.71
CA THR A 103 -7.14 4.48 -17.68
C THR A 103 -7.16 5.98 -17.94
N GLY A 104 -6.57 6.78 -17.05
CA GLY A 104 -6.66 8.25 -17.09
C GLY A 104 -8.06 8.79 -16.77
N THR A 105 -8.97 7.96 -16.24
CA THR A 105 -10.35 8.37 -15.91
C THR A 105 -10.63 8.26 -14.42
N TRP A 106 -11.72 8.86 -13.94
CA TRP A 106 -12.14 8.78 -12.54
C TRP A 106 -12.98 7.52 -12.27
N PRO A 107 -13.18 7.12 -11.00
CA PRO A 107 -13.94 5.91 -10.63
C PRO A 107 -15.34 5.79 -11.23
N GLY A 108 -16.04 6.90 -11.40
CA GLY A 108 -17.35 6.92 -12.03
C GLY A 108 -17.34 6.54 -13.52
N ALA A 109 -16.18 6.62 -14.19
CA ALA A 109 -16.01 6.25 -15.59
C ALA A 109 -15.42 4.84 -15.74
N HIS A 110 -14.30 4.52 -15.06
CA HIS A 110 -13.68 3.20 -15.17
C HIS A 110 -14.38 2.11 -14.36
N GLY A 111 -15.25 2.44 -13.40
CA GLY A 111 -16.07 1.47 -12.66
C GLY A 111 -15.42 0.86 -11.40
N SER A 112 -14.09 0.88 -11.29
CA SER A 112 -13.38 0.51 -10.04
C SER A 112 -13.52 1.59 -8.95
N VAL A 113 -14.46 1.40 -8.02
CA VAL A 113 -14.82 2.40 -6.99
C VAL A 113 -14.27 2.14 -5.59
N ASN A 114 -13.73 0.94 -5.34
CA ASN A 114 -13.05 0.54 -4.12
C ASN A 114 -12.25 -0.75 -4.39
N ASN A 115 -11.37 -1.20 -3.48
CA ASN A 115 -10.73 -2.53 -3.57
C ASN A 115 -11.78 -3.65 -3.68
N THR A 116 -12.83 -3.54 -2.86
CA THR A 116 -14.00 -4.40 -2.91
C THR A 116 -15.27 -3.58 -2.71
N PHE A 117 -16.32 -3.86 -3.46
CA PHE A 117 -17.59 -3.14 -3.37
C PHE A 117 -18.76 -4.05 -3.74
N TYR A 118 -19.96 -3.70 -3.27
CA TYR A 118 -21.19 -4.35 -3.69
C TYR A 118 -21.68 -3.71 -5.01
N ARG A 119 -22.17 -4.54 -5.94
CA ARG A 119 -22.77 -4.07 -7.20
C ARG A 119 -24.28 -3.96 -7.06
N THR A 120 -24.81 -2.76 -7.30
CA THR A 120 -26.26 -2.54 -7.35
C THR A 120 -26.91 -3.46 -8.39
N GLY A 121 -27.92 -4.22 -7.95
CA GLY A 121 -28.62 -5.20 -8.79
C GLY A 121 -28.23 -6.65 -8.51
N ASP A 122 -27.20 -6.91 -7.71
CA ASP A 122 -26.93 -8.24 -7.18
C ASP A 122 -28.01 -8.63 -6.16
N GLY A 123 -28.52 -9.86 -6.25
CA GLY A 123 -29.61 -10.37 -5.42
C GLY A 123 -29.23 -10.67 -3.97
N ASP A 124 -27.92 -10.79 -3.67
CA ASP A 124 -27.41 -11.01 -2.32
C ASP A 124 -26.49 -9.87 -1.89
N PHE A 125 -26.89 -9.14 -0.85
CA PHE A 125 -26.10 -8.03 -0.32
C PHE A 125 -24.78 -8.48 0.35
N ASN A 126 -24.63 -9.77 0.65
CA ASN A 126 -23.39 -10.32 1.16
C ASN A 126 -22.33 -10.55 0.07
N ASN A 127 -22.71 -10.44 -1.21
CA ASN A 127 -21.76 -10.55 -2.30
C ASN A 127 -20.83 -9.33 -2.34
N ARG A 128 -19.56 -9.60 -2.67
CA ARG A 128 -18.54 -8.57 -2.92
C ARG A 128 -17.99 -8.76 -4.32
N THR A 129 -17.71 -7.65 -4.97
CA THR A 129 -16.96 -7.57 -6.22
C THR A 129 -15.59 -7.00 -5.92
N SER A 130 -14.53 -7.70 -6.33
CA SER A 130 -13.16 -7.18 -6.36
C SER A 130 -12.97 -6.18 -7.50
N ALA A 131 -12.18 -5.13 -7.29
CA ALA A 131 -11.78 -4.17 -8.33
C ALA A 131 -11.14 -4.83 -9.57
N TYR A 132 -10.55 -6.01 -9.39
CA TYR A 132 -9.76 -6.72 -10.40
C TYR A 132 -10.56 -7.80 -11.13
N GLU A 133 -11.85 -7.97 -10.81
CA GLU A 133 -12.70 -8.90 -11.54
C GLU A 133 -12.89 -8.49 -13.01
N PRO A 134 -12.90 -9.46 -13.94
CA PRO A 134 -13.24 -9.19 -15.34
C PRO A 134 -14.56 -8.42 -15.46
N GLY A 135 -14.55 -7.40 -16.33
CA GLY A 135 -15.72 -6.55 -16.55
C GLY A 135 -16.01 -5.55 -15.42
N VAL A 136 -15.11 -5.33 -14.45
CA VAL A 136 -15.15 -4.11 -13.61
C VAL A 136 -14.71 -2.90 -14.43
N LEU A 137 -13.52 -2.97 -15.03
CA LEU A 137 -12.97 -1.86 -15.81
C LEU A 137 -13.77 -1.65 -17.10
N GLN A 138 -14.41 -0.49 -17.21
CA GLN A 138 -15.26 -0.12 -18.36
C GLN A 138 -14.53 0.73 -19.41
N THR A 139 -13.30 1.15 -19.13
CA THR A 139 -12.53 2.07 -19.96
C THR A 139 -11.23 1.40 -20.39
N GLN A 140 -10.76 1.75 -21.60
CA GLN A 140 -9.49 1.29 -22.12
C GLN A 140 -8.33 1.73 -21.22
N THR A 141 -7.36 0.83 -20.99
CA THR A 141 -6.11 1.15 -20.30
C THR A 141 -5.04 1.66 -21.26
N ILE A 142 -4.03 2.35 -20.74
CA ILE A 142 -2.86 2.79 -21.51
C ILE A 142 -2.12 1.61 -22.15
N ALA A 143 -2.12 0.45 -21.49
CA ALA A 143 -1.56 -0.79 -22.02
C ALA A 143 -2.33 -1.26 -23.27
N GLN A 144 -3.66 -1.37 -23.18
CA GLN A 144 -4.51 -1.74 -24.32
C GLN A 144 -4.41 -0.72 -25.46
N ALA A 145 -4.37 0.58 -25.14
CA ALA A 145 -4.19 1.64 -26.13
C ALA A 145 -2.83 1.53 -26.83
N ALA A 146 -1.74 1.31 -26.08
CA ALA A 146 -0.40 1.16 -26.65
C ALA A 146 -0.34 -0.01 -27.64
N GLU A 147 -0.92 -1.16 -27.32
CA GLU A 147 -0.99 -2.31 -28.23
C GLU A 147 -1.84 -2.02 -29.48
N GLN A 148 -2.96 -1.32 -29.33
CA GLN A 148 -3.78 -0.88 -30.47
C GLN A 148 -2.98 -0.02 -31.46
N TYR A 149 -1.97 0.72 -30.97
CA TYR A 149 -1.06 1.51 -31.79
C TYR A 149 0.27 0.79 -32.09
N GLY A 150 0.29 -0.54 -32.03
CA GLY A 150 1.39 -1.38 -32.49
C GLY A 150 2.61 -1.42 -31.56
N LYS A 151 2.45 -1.06 -30.29
CA LYS A 151 3.50 -1.22 -29.27
C LYS A 151 3.41 -2.59 -28.61
N THR A 152 4.55 -3.16 -28.27
CA THR A 152 4.61 -4.33 -27.39
C THR A 152 4.53 -3.88 -25.94
N VAL A 153 3.65 -4.51 -25.17
CA VAL A 153 3.48 -4.25 -23.75
C VAL A 153 3.87 -5.49 -22.95
N VAL A 154 4.51 -5.27 -21.80
CA VAL A 154 4.69 -6.29 -20.77
C VAL A 154 4.13 -5.71 -19.49
N ALA A 155 3.14 -6.36 -18.90
CA ALA A 155 2.57 -5.99 -17.62
C ALA A 155 3.13 -6.92 -16.53
N VAL A 156 3.77 -6.34 -15.52
CA VAL A 156 4.30 -7.08 -14.37
C VAL A 156 3.71 -6.47 -13.10
N GLN A 157 2.94 -7.28 -12.39
CA GLN A 157 2.32 -7.00 -11.11
C GLN A 157 1.46 -5.73 -11.10
N TRP A 158 0.87 -5.39 -12.25
CA TRP A 158 -0.23 -4.45 -12.32
C TRP A 158 -1.54 -5.21 -12.20
N THR A 159 -2.10 -5.25 -10.99
CA THR A 159 -3.19 -6.15 -10.63
C THR A 159 -4.45 -5.91 -11.47
N GLY A 160 -5.07 -7.00 -11.93
CA GLY A 160 -6.24 -7.02 -12.81
C GLY A 160 -5.89 -7.00 -14.31
N THR A 161 -4.60 -6.98 -14.69
CA THR A 161 -4.22 -6.93 -16.12
C THR A 161 -4.50 -8.23 -16.86
N SER A 162 -4.47 -9.38 -16.18
CA SER A 162 -4.80 -10.67 -16.82
C SER A 162 -6.29 -10.83 -17.12
N GLY A 163 -7.15 -10.05 -16.45
CA GLY A 163 -8.61 -10.06 -16.64
C GLY A 163 -9.14 -8.98 -17.57
N LEU A 164 -8.27 -8.26 -18.29
CA LEU A 164 -8.68 -7.21 -19.22
C LEU A 164 -9.44 -7.77 -20.41
N VAL A 165 -10.39 -6.97 -20.93
CA VAL A 165 -11.16 -7.31 -22.13
C VAL A 165 -11.12 -6.11 -23.10
N PRO A 166 -10.52 -6.25 -24.30
CA PRO A 166 -9.73 -7.40 -24.76
C PRO A 166 -8.47 -7.60 -23.89
N GLU A 167 -7.98 -8.84 -23.82
CA GLU A 167 -6.73 -9.17 -23.14
C GLU A 167 -5.53 -8.48 -23.80
N LEU A 168 -4.44 -8.32 -23.05
CA LEU A 168 -3.18 -7.86 -23.62
C LEU A 168 -2.58 -8.94 -24.52
N ASN A 169 -1.98 -8.53 -25.63
CA ASN A 169 -1.29 -9.42 -26.55
C ASN A 169 0.08 -9.86 -25.99
N GLY A 170 0.73 -8.99 -25.21
CA GLY A 170 1.97 -9.31 -24.53
C GLY A 170 1.78 -9.96 -23.15
N PRO A 171 2.89 -10.40 -22.51
CA PRO A 171 2.83 -11.05 -21.20
C PRO A 171 2.19 -10.18 -20.12
N ALA A 172 1.26 -10.76 -19.36
CA ALA A 172 0.65 -10.18 -18.16
C ALA A 172 0.92 -11.09 -16.95
N ILE A 173 1.85 -10.68 -16.08
CA ILE A 173 2.15 -11.33 -14.81
C ILE A 173 1.37 -10.59 -13.74
N ASP A 174 0.17 -11.05 -13.41
CA ASP A 174 -0.79 -10.20 -12.71
C ASP A 174 -0.50 -10.02 -11.21
N TYR A 175 -0.22 -11.11 -10.51
CA TYR A 175 -0.02 -11.11 -9.07
C TYR A 175 0.87 -12.28 -8.65
N TRP A 176 1.57 -12.11 -7.53
CA TRP A 176 2.27 -13.22 -6.90
C TRP A 176 1.30 -14.08 -6.08
N THR A 177 1.60 -15.37 -5.95
CA THR A 177 0.91 -16.23 -4.99
C THR A 177 1.34 -15.81 -3.58
N ASN A 178 0.38 -15.36 -2.77
CA ASN A 178 0.64 -15.06 -1.37
C ASN A 178 0.54 -16.35 -0.57
N TYR A 179 1.69 -16.82 -0.09
CA TYR A 179 1.73 -17.94 0.84
C TYR A 179 1.61 -17.49 2.29
N SER A 180 2.11 -16.30 2.62
CA SER A 180 2.01 -15.72 3.96
C SER A 180 1.48 -14.29 3.87
N PHE A 181 0.75 -13.86 4.89
CA PHE A 181 0.24 -12.50 4.99
C PHE A 181 1.05 -11.68 5.99
N ALA A 182 1.05 -10.36 5.79
CA ALA A 182 1.64 -9.45 6.77
C ALA A 182 0.94 -9.63 8.12
N THR A 183 1.72 -9.81 9.17
CA THR A 183 1.23 -9.90 10.55
C THR A 183 2.10 -9.00 11.42
N VAL A 184 1.50 -8.42 12.44
CA VAL A 184 2.20 -7.59 13.43
C VAL A 184 2.26 -8.38 14.73
N LEU A 185 3.44 -8.47 15.35
CA LEU A 185 3.60 -8.98 16.70
C LEU A 185 3.82 -7.80 17.64
N ALA A 186 2.99 -7.69 18.68
CA ALA A 186 3.02 -6.57 19.62
C ALA A 186 2.94 -7.06 21.06
N ASN A 187 3.72 -6.44 21.94
CA ASN A 187 3.68 -6.69 23.39
C ASN A 187 2.71 -5.76 24.14
N TYR A 188 1.83 -5.08 23.41
CA TYR A 188 0.79 -4.20 23.91
C TYR A 188 -0.42 -4.25 22.97
N ASP A 189 -1.56 -3.80 23.46
CA ASP A 189 -2.77 -3.73 22.66
C ASP A 189 -2.69 -2.58 21.64
N LEU A 190 -2.77 -2.91 20.35
CA LEU A 190 -2.69 -1.96 19.25
C LEU A 190 -4.01 -1.22 18.96
N GLN A 191 -5.06 -1.41 19.76
CA GLN A 191 -6.37 -0.73 19.69
C GLN A 191 -6.72 -0.10 18.34
N ALA A 192 -7.62 -0.76 17.58
CA ALA A 192 -8.02 -0.42 16.20
C ALA A 192 -7.05 -0.86 15.08
N ALA A 193 -6.01 -1.63 15.40
CA ALA A 193 -5.34 -2.48 14.42
C ALA A 193 -6.26 -3.62 13.96
N GLY A 194 -6.05 -4.11 12.73
CA GLY A 194 -6.67 -5.35 12.24
C GLY A 194 -6.08 -6.57 12.95
N ASP A 195 -5.95 -7.70 12.25
CA ASP A 195 -5.37 -8.91 12.84
C ASP A 195 -3.89 -8.71 13.22
N TYR A 196 -3.55 -8.90 14.50
CA TYR A 196 -2.19 -8.87 15.03
C TYR A 196 -2.02 -9.91 16.15
N GLN A 197 -0.78 -10.31 16.40
CA GLN A 197 -0.40 -11.24 17.47
C GLN A 197 0.01 -10.44 18.71
N GLN A 198 -0.89 -10.35 19.70
CA GLN A 198 -0.54 -9.81 21.01
C GLN A 198 0.20 -10.85 21.83
N VAL A 199 1.33 -10.48 22.43
CA VAL A 199 2.18 -11.38 23.21
C VAL A 199 2.66 -10.74 24.53
N GLU A 200 3.06 -11.57 25.48
CA GLU A 200 3.87 -11.13 26.62
C GLU A 200 5.32 -11.54 26.38
N LEU A 201 6.27 -10.65 26.72
CA LEU A 201 7.70 -10.95 26.56
C LEU A 201 8.19 -11.80 27.74
N ALA A 202 8.93 -12.87 27.43
CA ALA A 202 9.58 -13.71 28.44
C ALA A 202 11.00 -13.22 28.68
N LYS A 203 11.55 -13.38 29.89
CA LYS A 203 12.97 -13.09 30.14
C LYS A 203 13.83 -14.02 29.30
N ALA A 204 14.86 -13.49 28.66
CA ALA A 204 15.75 -14.28 27.83
C ALA A 204 16.53 -15.28 28.69
N THR A 205 16.51 -16.55 28.31
CA THR A 205 17.26 -17.60 29.01
C THR A 205 17.94 -18.55 28.03
N GLY A 206 19.12 -19.04 28.39
CA GLY A 206 19.87 -19.97 27.57
C GLY A 206 20.62 -19.33 26.40
N TRP A 207 20.39 -18.09 25.99
CA TRP A 207 21.06 -17.53 24.80
C TRP A 207 22.59 -17.57 24.86
N SER A 208 23.23 -18.11 23.83
CA SER A 208 24.67 -18.03 23.58
C SER A 208 24.96 -17.15 22.36
N ASN A 209 26.14 -16.55 22.30
CA ASN A 209 26.62 -15.77 21.14
C ASN A 209 25.71 -14.62 20.69
N VAL A 210 24.92 -14.10 21.62
CA VAL A 210 24.16 -12.86 21.48
C VAL A 210 25.00 -11.65 21.93
N PRO A 211 24.68 -10.44 21.46
CA PRO A 211 25.21 -9.21 22.01
C PRO A 211 24.98 -9.12 23.53
N GLU A 212 25.90 -8.47 24.23
CA GLU A 212 25.74 -8.17 25.65
C GLU A 212 24.53 -7.25 25.86
N SER A 213 23.83 -7.48 26.98
CA SER A 213 22.70 -6.67 27.42
C SER A 213 23.00 -6.10 28.80
N PHE A 214 22.89 -4.78 28.96
CA PHE A 214 23.16 -4.09 30.23
C PHE A 214 21.94 -4.06 31.18
N SER A 215 20.78 -4.48 30.67
CA SER A 215 19.57 -4.82 31.43
C SER A 215 19.16 -6.29 31.21
N PRO A 216 18.33 -6.92 32.07
CA PRO A 216 17.82 -8.26 31.82
C PRO A 216 17.11 -8.36 30.47
N ALA A 217 17.68 -9.10 29.52
CA ALA A 217 17.14 -9.23 28.18
C ALA A 217 15.80 -9.98 28.16
N PHE A 218 15.03 -9.76 27.10
CA PHE A 218 13.78 -10.46 26.82
C PHE A 218 13.90 -11.32 25.55
N GLU A 219 13.04 -12.33 25.46
CA GLU A 219 12.91 -13.21 24.31
C GLU A 219 11.46 -13.35 23.87
N GLN A 220 11.27 -13.67 22.59
CA GLN A 220 9.98 -14.06 22.04
C GLN A 220 10.16 -14.91 20.77
N GLN A 221 9.10 -15.54 20.30
CA GLN A 221 9.02 -16.20 19.01
C GLN A 221 8.06 -15.46 18.09
N PHE A 222 8.44 -15.37 16.81
CA PHE A 222 7.62 -14.81 15.76
C PHE A 222 7.45 -15.82 14.63
N ALA A 223 6.21 -16.27 14.43
CA ALA A 223 5.87 -17.21 13.38
C ALA A 223 5.19 -16.48 12.22
N ILE A 224 5.78 -16.61 11.03
CA ILE A 224 5.14 -16.25 9.77
C ILE A 224 4.51 -17.54 9.23
N ALA A 225 3.23 -17.70 9.52
CA ALA A 225 2.44 -18.83 9.05
C ALA A 225 2.23 -18.78 7.53
N SER A 226 2.09 -19.95 6.93
CA SER A 226 1.77 -20.15 5.53
C SER A 226 0.37 -20.72 5.35
N GLY A 227 -0.37 -20.22 4.36
CA GLY A 227 -1.62 -20.81 3.90
C GLY A 227 -1.43 -22.13 3.13
N ASP A 228 -0.21 -22.41 2.68
CA ASP A 228 0.20 -23.68 2.09
C ASP A 228 1.62 -24.05 2.58
N PRO A 229 1.71 -24.70 3.77
CA PRO A 229 2.99 -25.10 4.36
C PRO A 229 3.76 -26.16 3.56
N GLU A 230 3.12 -26.90 2.65
CA GLU A 230 3.80 -27.90 1.82
C GLU A 230 4.68 -27.23 0.77
N THR A 231 4.16 -26.17 0.13
CA THR A 231 4.92 -25.41 -0.89
C THR A 231 5.79 -24.33 -0.27
N ASN A 232 5.32 -23.67 0.79
CA ASN A 232 6.02 -22.62 1.50
C ASN A 232 5.92 -22.89 3.00
N PRO A 233 6.89 -23.56 3.61
CA PRO A 233 6.85 -23.88 5.03
C PRO A 233 6.72 -22.65 5.92
N ASP A 234 6.12 -22.84 7.10
CA ASP A 234 6.09 -21.82 8.15
C ASP A 234 7.52 -21.38 8.49
N ARG A 235 7.68 -20.08 8.71
CA ARG A 235 8.97 -19.50 9.09
C ARG A 235 8.89 -19.03 10.53
N LEU A 236 9.65 -19.69 11.39
CA LEU A 236 9.77 -19.33 12.80
C LEU A 236 11.05 -18.54 13.03
N PHE A 237 10.94 -17.47 13.81
CA PHE A 237 12.06 -16.65 14.26
C PHE A 237 12.06 -16.57 15.78
N HIS A 238 13.24 -16.70 16.38
CA HIS A 238 13.51 -16.32 17.75
C HIS A 238 13.95 -14.86 17.80
N LEU A 239 13.40 -14.12 18.76
CA LEU A 239 13.62 -12.71 18.98
C LEU A 239 14.39 -12.54 20.28
N PHE A 240 15.50 -11.81 20.23
CA PHE A 240 16.27 -11.41 21.42
C PHE A 240 16.26 -9.88 21.52
N ILE A 241 15.68 -9.38 22.60
CA ILE A 241 15.45 -7.96 22.85
C ILE A 241 16.39 -7.54 23.97
N TYR A 242 17.27 -6.60 23.68
CA TYR A 242 18.36 -6.24 24.58
C TYR A 242 18.59 -4.74 24.65
N ASP A 243 19.21 -4.37 25.75
CA ASP A 243 19.68 -3.02 26.06
C ASP A 243 21.16 -2.96 25.73
N SER A 244 21.52 -2.23 24.67
CA SER A 244 22.87 -2.26 24.12
C SER A 244 23.84 -1.27 24.78
N THR A 245 23.42 -0.52 25.80
CA THR A 245 24.21 0.57 26.40
C THR A 245 24.43 0.42 27.89
N ASP A 246 25.68 0.55 28.34
CA ASP A 246 26.05 0.59 29.76
C ASP A 246 25.87 2.02 30.33
N ASP A 247 24.63 2.47 30.46
CA ASP A 247 24.29 3.83 30.90
C ASP A 247 23.45 3.88 32.19
N GLU A 248 23.34 2.74 32.88
CA GLU A 248 22.52 2.53 34.09
C GLU A 248 21.01 2.78 33.90
N ALA A 249 20.53 3.01 32.67
CA ALA A 249 19.11 3.08 32.35
C ALA A 249 18.60 1.71 31.88
N VAL A 250 17.28 1.49 32.01
CA VAL A 250 16.63 0.32 31.41
C VAL A 250 15.93 0.76 30.13
N ASN A 251 16.57 0.54 28.98
CA ASN A 251 16.11 1.04 27.68
C ASN A 251 16.42 0.07 26.52
N TYR A 252 15.57 -0.93 26.33
CA TYR A 252 15.68 -1.85 25.19
C TYR A 252 15.61 -1.10 23.84
N ASP A 253 16.73 -1.07 23.12
CA ASP A 253 16.91 -0.31 21.89
C ASP A 253 17.25 -1.19 20.68
N ARG A 254 17.50 -2.48 20.92
CA ARG A 254 17.87 -3.45 19.89
C ARG A 254 16.99 -4.69 19.92
N LEU A 255 16.74 -5.21 18.72
CA LEU A 255 16.11 -6.48 18.45
C LEU A 255 17.02 -7.28 17.54
N MET A 256 17.45 -8.46 17.98
CA MET A 256 18.08 -9.47 17.14
C MET A 256 17.03 -10.50 16.73
N VAL A 257 16.99 -10.83 15.44
CA VAL A 257 16.04 -11.76 14.84
C VAL A 257 16.81 -12.95 14.29
N VAL A 258 16.49 -14.16 14.77
CA VAL A 258 17.20 -15.39 14.41
C VAL A 258 16.21 -16.41 13.84
N PRO A 259 16.39 -16.93 12.62
CA PRO A 259 15.56 -18.03 12.09
C PRO A 259 15.72 -19.30 12.95
N ALA A 260 14.63 -20.02 13.22
CA ALA A 260 14.62 -21.23 14.05
C ALA A 260 15.24 -22.46 13.37
N THR A 261 15.31 -22.48 12.04
CA THR A 261 15.98 -23.53 11.25
C THR A 261 17.13 -22.93 10.46
N PHE A 262 18.35 -23.29 10.83
CA PHE A 262 19.53 -23.09 9.99
C PHE A 262 19.91 -24.40 9.31
N ASP A 263 20.08 -24.38 7.99
CA ASP A 263 20.60 -25.52 7.24
C ASP A 263 22.14 -25.41 7.14
N GLY A 264 22.82 -26.38 7.75
CA GLY A 264 24.26 -26.42 8.03
C GLY A 264 25.17 -26.60 6.81
N GLY A 265 25.07 -25.71 5.81
CA GLY A 265 26.03 -25.64 4.71
C GLY A 265 27.44 -25.28 5.22
N THR A 266 28.39 -26.21 4.99
CA THR A 266 29.77 -26.23 5.53
C THR A 266 30.50 -24.88 5.45
N GLY A 267 30.63 -24.19 6.59
CA GLY A 267 31.57 -23.08 6.74
C GLY A 267 31.22 -21.98 7.75
N GLY A 268 30.01 -21.92 8.32
CA GLY A 268 29.66 -20.88 9.31
C GLY A 268 28.68 -21.38 10.36
N THR A 269 29.00 -21.16 11.64
CA THR A 269 28.08 -21.31 12.77
C THR A 269 26.99 -20.23 12.67
N PRO A 270 25.70 -20.52 12.86
CA PRO A 270 24.67 -19.52 13.18
C PRO A 270 24.56 -19.48 14.68
N ASP A 271 25.16 -18.47 15.27
CA ASP A 271 25.44 -18.44 16.68
C ASP A 271 24.61 -17.35 17.35
N ALA A 272 23.37 -17.71 17.70
CA ALA A 272 22.46 -17.00 18.61
C ALA A 272 21.20 -17.85 18.80
N SER A 273 21.27 -18.88 19.62
CA SER A 273 20.11 -19.72 19.95
C SER A 273 19.98 -19.84 21.46
N PRO A 274 18.76 -20.01 22.01
CA PRO A 274 18.64 -20.45 23.39
C PRO A 274 19.35 -21.81 23.48
N VAL A 275 20.31 -21.93 24.41
CA VAL A 275 20.89 -23.19 24.86
C VAL A 275 19.72 -24.00 25.40
N THR A 276 19.16 -24.84 24.54
CA THR A 276 18.41 -25.99 24.98
C THR A 276 19.44 -26.90 25.62
N ASP A 277 19.57 -26.84 26.94
CA ASP A 277 19.98 -28.04 27.65
C ASP A 277 18.96 -29.10 27.23
N ASP A 278 19.45 -30.18 26.62
CA ASP A 278 18.65 -31.38 26.38
C ASP A 278 17.79 -31.61 27.61
N ILE A 279 16.46 -31.44 27.48
CA ILE A 279 15.53 -31.96 28.47
C ILE A 279 15.67 -33.46 28.32
N ALA A 280 16.57 -33.99 29.13
CA ALA A 280 16.91 -35.38 29.23
C ALA A 280 15.63 -36.22 29.16
N ASP A 281 15.68 -37.18 28.25
CA ASP A 281 15.15 -38.51 28.43
C ASP A 281 14.98 -38.82 29.93
N LYS A 282 13.75 -38.67 30.43
CA LYS A 282 13.35 -39.22 31.72
C LYS A 282 12.65 -40.53 31.41
N ASP A 283 13.50 -41.54 31.28
CA ASP A 283 13.34 -42.93 31.67
C ASP A 283 11.91 -43.51 31.71
N GLY A 284 11.76 -44.60 30.98
CA GLY A 284 10.56 -45.42 30.98
C GLY A 284 10.22 -46.06 32.33
N ALA A 285 8.92 -46.19 32.51
CA ALA A 285 8.21 -47.32 33.12
C ALA A 285 6.78 -47.33 32.55
#